data_AF-A0A0A9YKY9-F1
#
_entry.id   AF-A0A0A9YKY9-F1
#
_cell.length_a   1.000
_cell.length_b   1.000
_cell.length_c   1.000
_cell.angle_alpha   90.00
_cell.angle_beta   90.00
_cell.angle_gamma   90.00
#
_symmetry.space_group_name_H-M   'P 1'
#
loop_
_entity.id
_entity.type
_entity.pdbx_description
1 polymer ?
#
loop_
_entity_poly.entity_id
_entity_poly.type
_entity_poly.pdbx_seq_one_letter_code
_entity_poly.pdbx_strand_id
1 'polypeptide(L)'
;MLIFGLSSSVWMCAICRFFHGLFNGNIIVAKTMMADITDKTNQAKAFSLMSLSTGIGFLIGPALGGLLYDPTNSASLSWVGFDKNGIFAKYTALLPSLVICTYTCFCICVCTLFLK
;
A
#
# COMPACT_ATOMS: atom_id res chain seq x y z
N MET A 1 -6.32 -5.59 0.00
CA MET A 1 -5.02 -6.30 -0.11
C MET A 1 -4.92 -7.53 0.79
N LEU A 2 -5.70 -7.67 1.87
CA LEU A 2 -5.69 -8.86 2.75
C LEU A 2 -5.95 -10.19 2.02
N ILE A 3 -6.90 -10.20 1.07
CA ILE A 3 -7.24 -11.39 0.29
C ILE A 3 -6.05 -11.87 -0.57
N PHE A 4 -5.20 -10.94 -1.02
CA PHE A 4 -3.97 -11.26 -1.75
C PHE A 4 -2.91 -11.91 -0.84
N GLY A 5 -2.78 -11.46 0.41
CA GLY A 5 -1.85 -12.03 1.38
C GLY A 5 -2.23 -13.43 1.90
N LEU A 6 -3.52 -13.77 1.83
CA LEU A 6 -4.07 -15.08 2.21
C LEU A 6 -4.15 -16.07 1.01
N SER A 7 -3.86 -15.60 -0.20
CA SER A 7 -4.04 -16.37 -1.42
C SER A 7 -2.82 -17.27 -1.70
N SER A 8 -3.06 -18.59 -1.73
CA SER A 8 -2.03 -19.58 -2.10
C SER A 8 -2.11 -20.01 -3.57
N SER A 9 -3.03 -19.45 -4.36
CA SER A 9 -3.30 -19.84 -5.75
C SER A 9 -3.14 -18.69 -6.73
N VAL A 10 -2.51 -18.95 -7.88
CA VAL A 10 -2.23 -17.96 -8.94
C VAL A 10 -3.52 -17.32 -9.46
N TRP A 11 -4.60 -18.09 -9.61
CA TRP A 11 -5.90 -17.61 -10.08
C TRP A 11 -6.54 -16.59 -9.14
N MET A 12 -6.45 -16.82 -7.83
CA MET A 12 -6.98 -15.88 -6.82
C MET A 12 -6.15 -14.59 -6.77
N CYS A 13 -4.82 -14.68 -6.96
CA CYS A 13 -3.96 -13.52 -7.15
C CYS A 13 -4.35 -12.70 -8.41
N ALA A 14 -4.64 -13.37 -9.52
CA ALA A 14 -5.04 -12.72 -10.77
C ALA A 14 -6.35 -11.94 -10.62
N ILE A 15 -7.37 -12.55 -10.00
CA ILE A 15 -8.65 -11.89 -9.70
C ILE A 15 -8.44 -10.68 -8.78
N CYS A 16 -7.63 -10.82 -7.72
CA CYS A 16 -7.30 -9.70 -6.84
C CYS A 16 -6.64 -8.53 -7.59
N ARG A 17 -5.75 -8.83 -8.55
CA ARG A 17 -5.10 -7.79 -9.37
C ARG A 17 -6.05 -7.14 -10.36
N PHE A 18 -6.98 -7.90 -10.93
CA PHE A 18 -8.04 -7.35 -11.78
C PHE A 18 -8.89 -6.33 -11.02
N PHE A 19 -9.41 -6.70 -9.84
CA PHE A 19 -10.17 -5.76 -9.01
C PHE A 19 -9.33 -4.58 -8.56
N HIS A 20 -8.07 -4.80 -8.18
CA HIS A 20 -7.18 -3.69 -7.82
C HIS A 20 -7.02 -2.70 -8.98
N GLY A 21 -6.84 -3.18 -10.22
CA GLY A 21 -6.79 -2.33 -11.40
C GLY A 21 -8.09 -1.57 -11.63
N LEU A 22 -9.23 -2.25 -11.50
CA LEU A 22 -10.56 -1.65 -11.68
C LEU A 22 -10.79 -0.45 -10.75
N PHE A 23 -10.33 -0.53 -9.50
CA PHE A 23 -10.47 0.55 -8.51
C PHE A 23 -9.34 1.59 -8.53
N ASN A 24 -8.32 1.46 -9.40
CA ASN A 24 -7.14 2.35 -9.40
C ASN A 24 -7.37 3.70 -10.11
N GLY A 25 -8.54 3.92 -10.70
CA GLY A 25 -8.87 5.17 -11.44
C GLY A 25 -8.83 6.46 -10.59
N ASN A 26 -8.81 6.34 -9.26
CA ASN A 26 -8.79 7.48 -8.34
C ASN A 26 -7.58 8.42 -8.52
N ILE A 27 -6.44 7.90 -8.99
CA ILE A 27 -5.23 8.74 -9.18
C ILE A 27 -5.47 9.83 -10.24
N ILE A 28 -6.23 9.53 -11.29
CA ILE A 28 -6.54 10.49 -12.36
C ILE A 28 -7.48 11.57 -11.83
N VAL A 29 -8.53 11.16 -11.12
CA VAL A 29 -9.50 12.08 -10.50
C VAL A 29 -8.80 13.06 -9.55
N ALA A 30 -7.89 12.57 -8.70
CA ALA A 30 -7.10 13.42 -7.82
C ALA A 30 -6.24 14.43 -8.59
N LYS A 31 -5.62 14.03 -9.70
CA LYS A 31 -4.82 14.95 -10.55
C LYS A 31 -5.67 16.00 -11.24
N THR A 32 -6.85 15.64 -11.74
CA THR A 32 -7.78 16.60 -12.35
C THR A 32 -8.31 17.58 -11.33
N MET A 33 -8.72 17.11 -10.15
CA MET A 33 -9.16 17.98 -9.06
C MET A 33 -8.04 18.95 -8.63
N MET A 34 -6.81 18.46 -8.53
CA MET A 34 -5.65 19.31 -8.26
C MET A 34 -5.44 20.36 -9.35
N ALA A 35 -5.64 20.02 -10.62
CA ALA A 35 -5.55 20.97 -11.73
C ALA A 35 -6.65 22.04 -11.66
N ASP A 36 -7.87 21.68 -11.27
CA ASP A 36 -9.01 22.62 -11.17
C ASP A 36 -8.84 23.62 -10.02
N ILE A 37 -8.19 23.24 -8.92
CA ILE A 37 -7.93 24.12 -7.77
C ILE A 37 -6.64 24.94 -7.90
N THR A 38 -5.78 24.65 -8.89
CA THR A 38 -4.50 25.36 -9.08
C THR A 38 -4.51 26.30 -10.26
N ASP A 39 -3.84 27.44 -10.10
CA ASP A 39 -3.64 28.46 -11.13
C ASP A 39 -2.28 28.30 -11.81
N LYS A 40 -2.10 28.92 -12.97
CA LYS A 40 -0.83 28.88 -13.75
C LYS A 40 0.41 29.23 -12.93
N THR A 41 0.26 30.05 -11.89
CA THR A 41 1.34 30.49 -11.00
C THR A 41 1.78 29.42 -9.99
N ASN A 42 0.88 28.53 -9.57
CA ASN A 42 1.14 27.53 -8.52
C ASN A 42 1.05 26.07 -9.01
N GLN A 43 0.50 25.83 -10.21
CA GLN A 43 0.32 24.53 -10.83
C GLN A 43 1.64 23.73 -10.88
N ALA A 44 2.74 24.37 -11.30
CA ALA A 44 4.04 23.70 -11.36
C ALA A 44 4.46 23.15 -9.99
N LYS A 45 4.30 23.93 -8.91
CA LYS A 45 4.65 23.49 -7.54
C LYS A 45 3.75 22.35 -7.06
N ALA A 46 2.44 22.44 -7.31
CA ALA A 46 1.48 21.41 -6.90
C ALA A 46 1.74 20.06 -7.60
N PHE A 47 1.93 20.07 -8.92
CA PHE A 47 2.25 18.87 -9.69
C PHE A 47 3.63 18.29 -9.32
N SER A 48 4.61 19.14 -9.00
CA SER A 48 5.89 18.69 -8.46
C SER A 48 5.72 17.99 -7.11
N LEU A 49 4.92 18.53 -6.19
CA LEU A 49 4.64 17.90 -4.89
C LEU A 49 3.93 16.54 -5.03
N MET A 50 2.94 16.42 -5.93
CA MET A 50 2.29 15.14 -6.23
C MET A 50 3.28 14.10 -6.75
N SER A 51 4.20 14.53 -7.62
CA SER A 51 5.21 13.66 -8.22
C SER A 51 6.25 13.23 -7.19
N LEU A 52 6.68 14.14 -6.30
CA LEU A 52 7.57 13.85 -5.19
C LEU A 52 6.94 12.84 -4.22
N SER A 53 5.69 13.05 -3.82
CA SER A 53 4.96 12.13 -2.94
C SER A 53 4.87 10.72 -3.54
N THR A 54 4.53 10.63 -4.83
CA THR A 54 4.48 9.34 -5.55
C THR A 54 5.87 8.68 -5.59
N GLY A 55 6.93 9.46 -5.87
CA GLY A 55 8.31 8.96 -5.91
C GLY A 55 8.79 8.43 -4.55
N ILE A 56 8.49 9.13 -3.46
CA ILE A 56 8.80 8.68 -2.09
C ILE A 56 8.06 7.37 -1.79
N GLY A 57 6.80 7.25 -2.20
CA GLY A 57 6.04 6.01 -2.07
C GLY A 57 6.68 4.83 -2.79
N PHE A 58 7.16 5.04 -4.02
CA PHE A 58 7.89 4.01 -4.78
C PHE A 58 9.24 3.63 -4.18
N LEU A 59 9.90 4.53 -3.47
CA LEU A 59 11.17 4.24 -2.80
C LEU A 59 10.94 3.42 -1.52
N ILE A 60 10.02 3.87 -0.67
CA ILE A 60 9.78 3.28 0.65
C ILE A 60 8.97 1.98 0.55
N GLY A 61 8.03 1.91 -0.40
CA GLY A 61 7.09 0.79 -0.56
C GLY A 61 7.78 -0.58 -0.72
N PRO A 62 8.69 -0.77 -1.69
CA PRO A 62 9.40 -2.03 -1.88
C PRO A 62 10.34 -2.37 -0.73
N ALA A 63 11.00 -1.37 -0.13
CA ALA A 63 11.88 -1.57 1.00
C ALA A 63 11.11 -2.14 2.21
N LEU A 64 9.99 -1.52 2.59
CA LEU A 64 9.13 -2.03 3.65
C LEU A 64 8.47 -3.35 3.27
N GLY A 65 7.98 -3.49 2.04
CA GLY A 65 7.36 -4.72 1.55
C GLY A 65 8.30 -5.92 1.59
N GLY A 66 9.57 -5.73 1.21
CA GLY A 66 10.59 -6.77 1.21
C GLY A 66 11.08 -7.15 2.60
N LEU A 67 11.26 -6.17 3.51
CA LEU A 67 11.65 -6.45 4.90
C LEU A 67 10.58 -7.24 5.67
N LEU A 68 9.31 -7.04 5.32
CA LEU A 68 8.18 -7.73 5.95
C LEU A 68 7.82 -9.04 5.25
N TYR A 69 8.40 -9.32 4.08
CA TYR A 69 8.18 -10.54 3.32
C TYR A 69 9.02 -11.67 3.94
N ASP A 70 8.36 -12.64 4.55
CA ASP A 70 8.95 -13.73 5.36
C ASP A 70 9.46 -13.31 6.76
N PRO A 71 8.54 -13.15 7.73
CA PRO A 71 8.87 -12.80 9.12
C PRO A 71 9.64 -13.90 9.88
N THR A 72 9.60 -15.13 9.39
CA THR A 72 10.13 -16.34 10.05
C THR A 72 11.61 -16.58 9.78
N ASN A 73 12.13 -16.11 8.64
CA ASN A 73 13.53 -16.29 8.23
C ASN A 73 14.34 -14.99 8.20
N SER A 74 13.69 -13.82 8.33
CA SER A 74 14.38 -12.53 8.36
C SER A 74 15.05 -12.25 9.71
N ALA A 75 16.38 -12.07 9.69
CA ALA A 75 17.19 -11.69 10.85
C ALA A 75 16.68 -10.41 11.56
N SER A 76 16.10 -9.48 10.80
CA SER A 76 15.54 -8.22 11.29
C SER A 76 14.26 -8.37 12.13
N LEU A 77 13.52 -9.48 11.99
CA LEU A 77 12.26 -9.73 12.69
C LEU A 77 12.35 -10.85 13.73
N SER A 78 13.54 -11.43 13.92
CA SER A 78 13.80 -12.51 14.87
C SER A 78 13.49 -12.14 16.33
N TRP A 79 13.43 -10.84 16.66
CA TRP A 79 13.07 -10.34 17.99
C TRP A 79 11.57 -10.47 18.31
N VAL A 80 10.70 -10.64 17.30
CA VAL A 80 9.24 -10.69 17.48
C VAL A 80 8.73 -12.11 17.83
N GLY A 81 9.60 -13.14 17.75
CA GLY A 81 9.28 -14.49 18.24
C GLY A 81 8.14 -15.18 17.47
N PHE A 82 8.10 -15.05 16.14
CA PHE A 82 7.10 -15.73 15.31
C PHE A 82 7.32 -17.25 15.30
N ASP A 83 6.26 -18.01 15.62
CA ASP A 83 6.29 -19.47 15.62
C ASP A 83 6.43 -20.03 14.19
N LYS A 84 7.37 -20.97 14.00
CA LYS A 84 7.70 -21.58 12.70
C LYS A 84 6.59 -22.47 12.12
N ASN A 85 5.56 -22.81 12.91
CA ASN A 85 4.40 -23.60 12.47
C ASN A 85 3.10 -22.77 12.41
N GLY A 86 3.17 -21.46 12.64
CA GLY A 86 2.02 -20.57 12.67
C GLY A 86 1.47 -20.20 11.28
N ILE A 87 0.31 -19.54 11.27
CA ILE A 87 -0.38 -19.04 10.05
C ILE A 87 0.54 -18.12 9.22
N PHE A 88 1.48 -17.42 9.86
CA PHE A 88 2.46 -16.54 9.22
C PHE A 88 3.60 -17.28 8.50
N ALA A 89 3.92 -18.51 8.91
CA ALA A 89 4.88 -19.38 8.20
C ALA A 89 4.23 -20.03 6.96
N LYS A 90 2.91 -20.30 7.04
CA LYS A 90 2.13 -20.84 5.92
C LYS A 90 1.75 -19.79 4.86
N TYR A 91 1.55 -18.53 5.28
CA TYR A 91 1.24 -17.41 4.39
C TYR A 91 2.26 -16.28 4.58
N THR A 92 3.40 -16.40 3.90
CA THR A 92 4.53 -15.44 3.95
C THR A 92 4.16 -14.02 3.48
N ALA A 93 3.11 -13.88 2.67
CA ALA A 93 2.59 -12.59 2.20
C ALA A 93 1.53 -11.96 3.14
N LEU A 94 1.12 -12.64 4.22
CA LEU A 94 0.07 -12.16 5.11
C LEU A 94 0.52 -10.93 5.92
N LEU A 95 1.74 -10.96 6.46
CA LEU A 95 2.30 -9.89 7.30
C LEU A 95 2.39 -8.54 6.57
N PRO A 96 2.99 -8.44 5.37
CA PRO A 96 3.02 -7.18 4.64
C PRO A 96 1.61 -6.73 4.24
N SER A 97 0.70 -7.66 3.92
CA SER A 97 -0.69 -7.31 3.58
C SER A 97 -1.46 -6.72 4.76
N LEU A 98 -1.17 -7.14 5.99
CA LEU A 98 -1.78 -6.61 7.21
C LEU A 98 -1.29 -5.18 7.48
N VAL A 99 0.02 -4.94 7.38
CA VAL A 99 0.63 -3.61 7.58
C VAL A 99 0.12 -2.60 6.54
N ILE A 100 0.00 -3.02 5.28
CA ILE A 100 -0.59 -2.17 4.24
C ILE A 100 -2.05 -1.85 4.57
N CYS A 101 -2.81 -2.81 5.09
CA CYS A 101 -4.20 -2.59 5.43
C CYS A 101 -4.40 -1.70 6.66
N THR A 102 -3.57 -1.82 7.70
CA THR A 102 -3.63 -0.89 8.85
C THR A 102 -3.24 0.52 8.43
N TYR A 103 -2.19 0.67 7.63
CA TYR A 103 -1.80 1.97 7.07
C TYR A 103 -2.94 2.60 6.25
N THR A 104 -3.56 1.82 5.36
CA THR A 104 -4.67 2.31 4.53
C THR A 104 -5.90 2.67 5.37
N CYS A 105 -6.23 1.85 6.38
CA CYS A 105 -7.35 2.13 7.29
C CYS A 105 -7.11 3.41 8.10
N PHE A 106 -5.89 3.61 8.59
CA PHE A 106 -5.48 4.83 9.27
C PHE A 106 -5.62 6.05 8.36
N CYS A 107 -5.11 5.98 7.12
CA CYS A 107 -5.29 7.07 6.15
C CYS A 107 -6.77 7.39 5.88
N ILE A 108 -7.61 6.37 5.68
CA ILE A 108 -9.05 6.58 5.47
C ILE A 108 -9.68 7.26 6.69
N CYS A 109 -9.33 6.81 7.90
CA CYS A 109 -9.84 7.41 9.15
C CYS A 109 -9.43 8.88 9.31
N VAL A 110 -8.17 9.20 9.02
CA VAL A 110 -7.68 10.59 9.05
C VAL A 110 -8.38 11.43 7.98
N CYS A 111 -8.51 10.92 6.76
CA CYS A 111 -9.21 11.61 5.68
C CYS A 111 -10.66 11.90 6.05
N THR A 112 -11.43 10.92 6.55
CA THR A 112 -12.83 11.13 6.92
C THR A 112 -13.00 12.06 8.13
N LEU A 113 -12.00 12.15 9.02
CA LEU A 113 -12.02 13.06 10.16
C LEU A 113 -11.73 14.51 9.74
N PHE A 114 -10.81 14.73 8.80
CA PHE A 114 -10.45 16.06 8.29
C PHE A 114 -11.36 16.59 7.18
N LEU A 115 -12.03 15.73 6.42
CA LEU A 115 -13.00 16.14 5.38
C LEU A 115 -14.40 16.47 5.93
N LYS A 116 -14.48 16.92 7.19
CA LYS A 116 -15.74 17.29 7.85
C LYS A 116 -16.18 18.70 7.48
#